data_AF-A0A4Y9YS68-F1
#
_entry.id   AF-A0A4Y9YS68-F1
#
_cell.length_a   1.000
_cell.length_b   1.000
_cell.length_c   1.000
_cell.angle_alpha   90.00
_cell.angle_beta   90.00
_cell.angle_gamma   90.00
#
_symmetry.space_group_name_H-M   'P 1'
#
loop_
_entity.id
_entity.type
_entity.pdbx_description
1 polymer ?
#
loop_
_entity_poly.entity_id
_entity_poly.type
_entity_poly.pdbx_seq_one_letter_code
_entity_poly.pdbx_strand_id
1 'polypeptide(L)'
;MYSATIYVNGHPYQVQVDSGSSDLWINADGIDLPGIHYTDLESNTVYGDGSSAGGEIVLGNVTFGEFTVVNQALVLAPGSNATGGGLVQGLLGVGPYDGSKIYQTLNGTAYNGQNFLTNVFNLVPDESPFMTFLLSRTNTGVTEGGVMSIGELVSNLTHITKAPKLPLLSQRGWLTASDGVLVNGKHHPAYTTSNAAGNQSLALIDTGTTVGTIPRAVVDFMYKDIAGAMWSDDYNTYTLPCQSKVNISFVFGGVTYPIHPIDAVLADIGDNGMVTCVAAFEPADDGLMVLGDTFMRNVYSLFNFGDQVTQRGGDEPAHIQMLSITDPDAAWSEFHLLNARRIAELEFDKFAKEFQVATSTALSASPTASQYTLVGHNSKVATTAYATSTPAPLVVQNSRRNHYFG
;
A
#
# COMPACT_ATOMS: atom_id res chain seq x y z
N MET A 1 8.00 -3.03 4.12
CA MET A 1 6.79 -3.73 4.58
C MET A 1 6.28 -3.14 5.89
N TYR A 2 4.99 -2.77 5.89
CA TYR A 2 4.21 -2.36 7.04
C TYR A 2 3.11 -3.39 7.29
N SER A 3 2.88 -3.75 8.54
CA SER A 3 1.90 -4.78 8.91
C SER A 3 1.10 -4.35 10.13
N ALA A 4 -0.09 -4.93 10.27
CA ALA A 4 -0.95 -4.72 11.42
C ALA A 4 -1.55 -6.05 11.88
N THR A 5 -1.99 -6.09 13.14
CA THR A 5 -2.69 -7.24 13.68
C THR A 5 -4.19 -7.12 13.35
N ILE A 6 -4.74 -8.14 12.70
CA ILE A 6 -6.18 -8.37 12.62
C ILE A 6 -6.57 -9.54 13.51
N TYR A 7 -7.85 -9.67 13.84
CA TYR A 7 -8.37 -10.85 14.51
C TYR A 7 -9.38 -11.57 13.62
N VAL A 8 -9.18 -12.85 13.37
CA VAL A 8 -10.14 -13.72 12.66
C VAL A 8 -10.74 -14.68 13.68
N ASN A 9 -12.06 -14.59 13.90
CA ASN A 9 -12.77 -15.30 14.97
C ASN A 9 -12.11 -15.13 16.36
N GLY A 10 -11.52 -13.95 16.61
CA GLY A 10 -10.83 -13.65 17.86
C GLY A 10 -9.38 -14.13 17.96
N HIS A 11 -8.86 -14.82 16.94
CA HIS A 11 -7.45 -15.23 16.86
C HIS A 11 -6.61 -14.17 16.13
N PRO A 12 -5.47 -13.72 16.69
CA PRO A 12 -4.66 -12.68 16.08
C PRO A 12 -3.83 -13.19 14.91
N TYR A 13 -3.74 -12.38 13.85
CA TYR A 13 -2.87 -12.60 12.69
C TYR A 13 -2.16 -11.31 12.34
N GLN A 14 -0.83 -11.38 12.21
CA GLN A 14 -0.07 -10.27 11.66
C GLN A 14 -0.17 -10.29 10.14
N VAL A 15 -0.75 -9.25 9.54
CA VAL A 15 -0.95 -9.18 8.08
C VAL A 15 -0.28 -7.94 7.49
N GLN A 16 0.27 -8.06 6.29
CA GLN A 16 0.66 -6.88 5.53
C GLN A 16 -0.59 -6.07 5.17
N VAL A 17 -0.54 -4.75 5.36
CA VAL A 17 -1.62 -3.87 4.90
C VAL A 17 -1.25 -3.35 3.52
N ASP A 18 -2.07 -3.66 2.53
CA ASP A 18 -1.70 -3.52 1.12
C ASP A 18 -2.75 -2.73 0.34
N SER A 19 -2.41 -1.47 -0.01
CA SER A 19 -3.26 -0.63 -0.86
C SER A 19 -3.16 -0.97 -2.36
N GLY A 20 -2.19 -1.77 -2.78
CA GLY A 20 -2.05 -2.29 -4.14
C GLY A 20 -2.98 -3.45 -4.47
N SER A 21 -3.57 -4.12 -3.48
CA SER A 21 -4.54 -5.21 -3.67
C SER A 21 -5.81 -5.05 -2.84
N SER A 22 -6.75 -6.00 -2.95
CA SER A 22 -8.11 -5.87 -2.39
C SER A 22 -8.66 -7.12 -1.72
N ASP A 23 -7.90 -8.22 -1.72
CA ASP A 23 -8.29 -9.46 -1.07
C ASP A 23 -7.72 -9.54 0.35
N LEU A 24 -8.45 -10.19 1.25
CA LEU A 24 -7.96 -10.60 2.56
C LEU A 24 -7.65 -12.09 2.52
N TRP A 25 -6.45 -12.47 2.95
CA TRP A 25 -6.10 -13.87 3.15
C TRP A 25 -5.18 -14.04 4.35
N ILE A 26 -5.20 -15.26 4.91
CA ILE A 26 -4.28 -15.69 5.95
C ILE A 26 -3.66 -17.03 5.57
N ASN A 27 -2.38 -17.22 5.92
CA ASN A 27 -1.75 -18.52 5.82
C ASN A 27 -2.37 -19.44 6.87
N ALA A 28 -3.05 -20.49 6.41
CA ALA A 28 -3.76 -21.43 7.26
C ALA A 28 -2.93 -22.68 7.62
N ASP A 29 -1.64 -22.73 7.25
CA ASP A 29 -0.78 -23.88 7.53
C ASP A 29 -0.71 -24.22 9.02
N GLY A 30 -1.22 -25.40 9.36
CA GLY A 30 -1.18 -25.92 10.73
C GLY A 30 -2.11 -25.17 11.70
N ILE A 31 -3.08 -24.42 11.20
CA ILE A 31 -4.01 -23.61 12.00
C ILE A 31 -5.40 -24.26 11.98
N ASP A 32 -5.95 -24.51 13.17
CA ASP A 32 -7.37 -24.80 13.33
C ASP A 32 -8.12 -23.49 13.65
N LEU A 33 -9.12 -23.16 12.84
CA LEU A 33 -9.90 -21.93 12.92
C LEU A 33 -11.35 -22.27 13.29
N PRO A 34 -11.67 -22.39 14.59
CA PRO A 34 -13.02 -22.75 15.00
C PRO A 34 -14.03 -21.67 14.58
N GLY A 35 -15.23 -22.13 14.20
CA GLY A 35 -16.34 -21.25 13.84
C GLY A 35 -16.20 -20.57 12.47
N ILE A 36 -15.27 -21.00 11.63
CA ILE A 36 -15.19 -20.55 10.24
C ILE A 36 -16.25 -21.26 9.38
N HIS A 37 -16.83 -20.55 8.40
CA HIS A 37 -17.81 -21.10 7.47
C HIS A 37 -17.20 -21.25 6.07
N TYR A 38 -17.20 -22.47 5.53
CA TYR A 38 -16.67 -22.76 4.20
C TYR A 38 -17.73 -22.46 3.13
N THR A 39 -17.31 -21.79 2.04
CA THR A 39 -18.21 -21.48 0.92
C THR A 39 -18.21 -22.53 -0.18
N ASP A 40 -17.31 -23.52 -0.11
CA ASP A 40 -16.97 -24.51 -1.15
C ASP A 40 -16.47 -23.88 -2.47
N LEU A 41 -16.02 -22.62 -2.42
CA LEU A 41 -15.44 -21.90 -3.54
C LEU A 41 -13.98 -21.56 -3.26
N GLU A 42 -13.18 -21.46 -4.30
CA GLU A 42 -11.75 -21.14 -4.20
C GLU A 42 -11.42 -19.81 -4.89
N SER A 43 -10.38 -19.16 -4.41
CA SER A 43 -9.78 -17.98 -5.05
C SER A 43 -8.27 -18.09 -5.00
N ASN A 44 -7.60 -17.46 -5.96
CA ASN A 44 -6.16 -17.32 -5.98
C ASN A 44 -5.78 -15.92 -6.46
N THR A 45 -4.94 -15.26 -5.67
CA THR A 45 -4.43 -13.92 -5.95
C THR A 45 -2.93 -14.04 -6.23
N VAL A 46 -2.50 -13.48 -7.36
CA VAL A 46 -1.10 -13.45 -7.82
C VAL A 46 -0.63 -12.00 -7.78
N TYR A 47 0.51 -11.77 -7.16
CA TYR A 47 1.10 -10.45 -6.95
C TYR A 47 2.14 -10.11 -8.02
N GLY A 48 2.51 -8.83 -8.10
CA GLY A 48 3.46 -8.32 -9.11
C GLY A 48 4.86 -8.92 -8.99
N ASP A 49 5.26 -9.35 -7.80
CA ASP A 49 6.54 -10.03 -7.52
C ASP A 49 6.51 -11.54 -7.86
N GLY A 50 5.37 -12.04 -8.38
CA GLY A 50 5.17 -13.45 -8.72
C GLY A 50 4.78 -14.34 -7.54
N SER A 51 4.68 -13.80 -6.32
CA SER A 51 4.12 -14.52 -5.18
C SER A 51 2.60 -14.72 -5.35
N SER A 52 2.03 -15.68 -4.61
CA SER A 52 0.60 -15.93 -4.66
C SER A 52 0.03 -16.45 -3.34
N ALA A 53 -1.26 -16.23 -3.17
CA ALA A 53 -2.06 -16.76 -2.07
C ALA A 53 -3.36 -17.32 -2.65
N GLY A 54 -3.58 -18.62 -2.49
CA GLY A 54 -4.75 -19.29 -3.02
C GLY A 54 -5.22 -20.44 -2.13
N GLY A 55 -6.53 -20.68 -2.19
CA GLY A 55 -7.22 -21.71 -1.42
C GLY A 55 -8.70 -21.41 -1.28
N GLU A 56 -9.33 -22.00 -0.26
CA GLU A 56 -10.77 -21.88 -0.02
C GLU A 56 -11.17 -20.49 0.45
N ILE A 57 -12.25 -19.97 -0.11
CA ILE A 57 -12.94 -18.80 0.40
C ILE A 57 -13.80 -19.24 1.57
N VAL A 58 -13.57 -18.60 2.71
CA VAL A 58 -14.30 -18.84 3.95
C VAL A 58 -14.90 -17.54 4.47
N LEU A 59 -15.88 -17.65 5.37
CA LEU A 59 -16.46 -16.52 6.08
C LEU A 59 -16.10 -16.62 7.56
N GLY A 60 -15.58 -15.52 8.10
CA GLY A 60 -15.23 -15.40 9.52
C GLY A 60 -15.47 -13.99 10.05
N ASN A 61 -15.50 -13.83 11.36
CA ASN A 61 -15.57 -12.52 11.99
C ASN A 61 -14.17 -11.90 11.97
N VAL A 62 -13.98 -10.84 11.19
CA VAL A 62 -12.71 -10.14 11.08
C VAL A 62 -12.78 -8.84 11.84
N THR A 63 -11.82 -8.60 12.73
CA THR A 63 -11.69 -7.35 13.48
C THR A 63 -10.37 -6.67 13.15
N PHE A 64 -10.42 -5.36 12.89
CA PHE A 64 -9.26 -4.51 12.69
C PHE A 64 -9.52 -3.13 13.29
N GLY A 65 -8.64 -2.68 14.18
CA GLY A 65 -8.91 -1.52 15.02
C GLY A 65 -10.17 -1.74 15.88
N GLU A 66 -11.11 -0.80 15.81
CA GLU A 66 -12.40 -0.88 16.49
C GLU A 66 -13.53 -1.51 15.66
N PHE A 67 -13.25 -1.87 14.40
CA PHE A 67 -14.26 -2.36 13.47
C PHE A 67 -14.27 -3.89 13.42
N THR A 68 -15.44 -4.49 13.57
CA THR A 68 -15.66 -5.93 13.36
C THR A 68 -16.67 -6.16 12.23
N VAL A 69 -16.24 -6.85 11.18
CA VAL A 69 -17.11 -7.34 10.10
C VAL A 69 -17.42 -8.81 10.37
N VAL A 70 -18.67 -9.11 10.68
CA VAL A 70 -19.15 -10.50 10.87
C VAL A 70 -19.35 -11.15 9.52
N ASN A 71 -18.91 -12.41 9.35
CA ASN A 71 -18.92 -13.15 8.08
C ASN A 71 -18.18 -12.42 6.94
N GLN A 72 -17.05 -11.77 7.24
CA GLN A 72 -16.14 -11.26 6.23
C GLN A 72 -15.56 -12.43 5.41
N ALA A 73 -15.62 -12.32 4.08
CA ALA A 73 -14.98 -13.26 3.19
C ALA A 73 -13.45 -13.06 3.19
N LEU A 74 -12.72 -14.17 3.31
CA LEU A 74 -11.27 -14.23 3.22
C LEU A 74 -10.83 -15.56 2.60
N VAL A 75 -9.60 -15.63 2.11
CA VAL A 75 -8.98 -16.89 1.64
C VAL A 75 -8.13 -17.51 2.74
N LEU A 76 -8.30 -18.81 2.96
CA LEU A 76 -7.32 -19.63 3.68
C LEU A 76 -6.28 -20.10 2.66
N ALA A 77 -5.05 -19.57 2.73
CA ALA A 77 -3.99 -19.81 1.76
C ALA A 77 -2.83 -20.64 2.35
N PRO A 78 -3.01 -21.95 2.57
CA PRO A 78 -1.97 -22.81 3.12
C PRO A 78 -0.74 -22.82 2.21
N GLY A 79 0.45 -22.62 2.78
CA GLY A 79 1.71 -22.68 2.05
C GLY A 79 2.01 -21.46 1.19
N SER A 80 1.26 -20.36 1.34
CA SER A 80 1.50 -19.14 0.55
C SER A 80 2.95 -18.64 0.69
N ASN A 81 3.57 -18.35 -0.44
CA ASN A 81 4.90 -17.72 -0.50
C ASN A 81 4.83 -16.19 -0.37
N ALA A 82 3.64 -15.59 -0.36
CA ALA A 82 3.40 -14.16 -0.18
C ALA A 82 3.45 -13.72 1.31
N THR A 83 4.22 -14.44 2.14
CA THR A 83 4.33 -14.23 3.59
C THR A 83 5.52 -13.35 3.99
N GLY A 84 6.22 -12.78 3.01
CA GLY A 84 7.44 -12.00 3.24
C GLY A 84 8.53 -12.82 3.95
N GLY A 85 8.68 -14.11 3.59
CA GLY A 85 9.61 -15.02 4.27
C GLY A 85 9.22 -15.36 5.72
N GLY A 86 7.92 -15.29 6.05
CA GLY A 86 7.39 -15.56 7.39
C GLY A 86 7.30 -14.32 8.30
N LEU A 87 7.59 -13.13 7.78
CA LEU A 87 7.44 -11.87 8.50
C LEU A 87 5.97 -11.49 8.74
N VAL A 88 5.06 -11.99 7.91
CA VAL A 88 3.60 -11.87 8.08
C VAL A 88 2.92 -13.23 7.88
N GLN A 89 1.70 -13.33 8.41
CA GLN A 89 0.85 -14.52 8.34
C GLN A 89 -0.30 -14.34 7.34
N GLY A 90 -0.29 -13.27 6.54
CA GLY A 90 -1.37 -12.93 5.63
C GLY A 90 -1.24 -11.51 5.09
N LEU A 91 -2.29 -11.09 4.40
CA LEU A 91 -2.37 -9.77 3.79
C LEU A 91 -3.82 -9.27 3.86
N LEU A 92 -3.98 -8.00 4.23
CA LEU A 92 -5.23 -7.25 4.20
C LEU A 92 -5.17 -6.26 3.04
N GLY A 93 -5.84 -6.60 1.93
CA GLY A 93 -6.02 -5.71 0.80
C GLY A 93 -6.99 -4.57 1.15
N VAL A 94 -6.53 -3.33 0.98
CA VAL A 94 -7.28 -2.10 1.28
C VAL A 94 -7.53 -1.24 0.04
N GLY A 95 -7.36 -1.84 -1.13
CA GLY A 95 -7.79 -1.29 -2.41
C GLY A 95 -9.31 -1.26 -2.60
N PRO A 96 -9.79 -0.62 -3.68
CA PRO A 96 -11.17 -0.69 -4.14
C PRO A 96 -11.67 -2.13 -4.38
N TYR A 97 -12.91 -2.44 -3.98
CA TYR A 97 -13.43 -3.83 -4.01
C TYR A 97 -13.44 -4.48 -5.40
N ASP A 98 -13.54 -3.75 -6.52
CA ASP A 98 -13.55 -4.37 -7.86
C ASP A 98 -12.19 -5.02 -8.21
N GLY A 99 -11.12 -4.68 -7.47
CA GLY A 99 -9.83 -5.36 -7.54
C GLY A 99 -9.82 -6.74 -6.88
N SER A 100 -10.81 -7.08 -6.05
CA SER A 100 -10.84 -8.32 -5.27
C SER A 100 -11.24 -9.52 -6.12
N LYS A 101 -10.43 -10.60 -6.06
CA LYS A 101 -10.80 -11.89 -6.64
C LYS A 101 -11.88 -12.60 -5.85
N ILE A 102 -11.90 -12.42 -4.53
CA ILE A 102 -12.98 -12.92 -3.66
C ILE A 102 -14.32 -12.32 -4.08
N TYR A 103 -14.37 -11.00 -4.28
CA TYR A 103 -15.59 -10.31 -4.76
C TYR A 103 -16.03 -10.86 -6.12
N GLN A 104 -15.10 -11.00 -7.07
CA GLN A 104 -15.38 -11.53 -8.40
C GLN A 104 -15.94 -12.97 -8.34
N THR A 105 -15.37 -13.84 -7.51
CA THR A 105 -15.80 -15.24 -7.36
C THR A 105 -17.14 -15.38 -6.65
N LEU A 106 -17.40 -14.58 -5.60
CA LEU A 106 -18.64 -14.66 -4.83
C LEU A 106 -19.79 -13.87 -5.46
N ASN A 107 -19.54 -13.06 -6.49
CA ASN A 107 -20.58 -12.30 -7.17
C ASN A 107 -21.67 -13.21 -7.76
N GLY A 108 -22.93 -12.94 -7.41
CA GLY A 108 -24.09 -13.74 -7.82
C GLY A 108 -24.33 -15.00 -6.98
N THR A 109 -23.52 -15.24 -5.94
CA THR A 109 -23.76 -16.29 -4.94
C THR A 109 -24.59 -15.75 -3.76
N ALA A 110 -24.89 -16.60 -2.78
CA ALA A 110 -25.56 -16.18 -1.55
C ALA A 110 -24.61 -15.46 -0.55
N TYR A 111 -23.30 -15.49 -0.79
CA TYR A 111 -22.29 -14.97 0.12
C TYR A 111 -21.91 -13.52 -0.22
N ASN A 112 -21.61 -12.72 0.80
CA ASN A 112 -21.08 -11.37 0.62
C ASN A 112 -19.58 -11.44 0.30
N GLY A 113 -19.20 -11.08 -0.93
CA GLY A 113 -17.80 -11.04 -1.37
C GLY A 113 -17.09 -9.70 -1.20
N GLN A 114 -17.73 -8.70 -0.59
CA GLN A 114 -17.12 -7.39 -0.42
C GLN A 114 -15.88 -7.45 0.47
N ASN A 115 -14.89 -6.61 0.14
CA ASN A 115 -13.68 -6.51 0.94
C ASN A 115 -13.93 -5.79 2.27
N PHE A 116 -12.96 -5.91 3.18
CA PHE A 116 -13.12 -5.47 4.57
C PHE A 116 -13.52 -4.00 4.71
N LEU A 117 -12.81 -3.08 4.06
CA LEU A 117 -13.11 -1.64 4.19
C LEU A 117 -14.45 -1.25 3.57
N THR A 118 -14.82 -1.84 2.43
CA THR A 118 -16.15 -1.61 1.83
C THR A 118 -17.25 -2.08 2.78
N ASN A 119 -17.07 -3.24 3.43
CA ASN A 119 -17.99 -3.68 4.48
C ASN A 119 -18.02 -2.72 5.67
N VAL A 120 -16.87 -2.28 6.20
CA VAL A 120 -16.82 -1.30 7.30
C VAL A 120 -17.62 -0.05 6.98
N PHE A 121 -17.40 0.55 5.82
CA PHE A 121 -18.13 1.75 5.41
C PHE A 121 -19.62 1.47 5.17
N ASN A 122 -20.02 0.28 4.70
CA ASN A 122 -21.44 -0.04 4.56
C ASN A 122 -22.13 -0.34 5.89
N LEU A 123 -21.39 -0.82 6.90
CA LEU A 123 -21.92 -1.14 8.23
C LEU A 123 -21.99 0.10 9.14
N VAL A 124 -21.09 1.07 8.94
CA VAL A 124 -21.03 2.30 9.74
C VAL A 124 -21.22 3.51 8.79
N PRO A 125 -22.47 3.84 8.42
CA PRO A 125 -22.73 4.87 7.40
C PRO A 125 -22.30 6.28 7.82
N ASP A 126 -22.25 6.55 9.13
CA ASP A 126 -21.74 7.82 9.68
C ASP A 126 -20.21 7.92 9.62
N GLU A 127 -19.53 6.80 9.38
CA GLU A 127 -18.07 6.79 9.21
C GLU A 127 -17.69 7.40 7.86
N SER A 128 -16.70 8.28 7.89
CA SER A 128 -16.22 8.91 6.66
C SER A 128 -15.50 7.86 5.79
N PRO A 129 -15.84 7.73 4.49
CA PRO A 129 -15.37 6.61 3.67
C PRO A 129 -13.95 6.84 3.14
N PHE A 130 -13.00 7.10 4.04
CA PHE A 130 -11.60 7.24 3.70
C PHE A 130 -10.70 6.50 4.68
N MET A 131 -9.49 6.20 4.23
CA MET A 131 -8.40 5.76 5.09
C MET A 131 -7.20 6.69 4.92
N THR A 132 -6.30 6.73 5.89
CA THR A 132 -5.04 7.46 5.76
C THR A 132 -3.85 6.61 6.13
N PHE A 133 -2.70 6.90 5.53
CA PHE A 133 -1.42 6.30 5.87
C PHE A 133 -0.38 7.37 6.17
N LEU A 134 0.28 7.21 7.32
CA LEU A 134 1.54 7.87 7.66
C LEU A 134 2.56 6.78 7.99
N LEU A 135 3.31 6.38 6.96
CA LEU A 135 4.35 5.35 7.11
C LEU A 135 5.55 5.96 7.83
N SER A 136 6.13 5.23 8.78
CA SER A 136 7.26 5.71 9.57
C SER A 136 8.48 4.81 9.43
N ARG A 137 9.64 5.41 9.63
CA ARG A 137 10.92 4.74 9.63
C ARG A 137 11.88 5.46 10.54
N THR A 138 12.91 4.77 10.98
CA THR A 138 14.06 5.41 11.61
C THR A 138 14.68 6.44 10.66
N ASN A 139 15.49 7.34 11.21
CA ASN A 139 16.29 8.26 10.39
C ASN A 139 17.27 7.51 9.46
N THR A 140 17.58 6.24 9.75
CA THR A 140 18.44 5.37 8.95
C THR A 140 17.70 4.52 7.92
N GLY A 141 16.42 4.75 7.65
CA GLY A 141 15.73 4.07 6.55
C GLY A 141 15.03 2.76 6.92
N VAL A 142 15.09 2.34 8.19
CA VAL A 142 14.50 1.08 8.66
C VAL A 142 13.03 1.30 9.02
N THR A 143 12.13 0.48 8.48
CA THR A 143 10.70 0.53 8.81
C THR A 143 10.49 0.54 10.33
N GLU A 144 9.77 1.52 10.84
CA GLU A 144 9.54 1.69 12.28
C GLU A 144 8.15 2.27 12.54
N GLY A 145 7.15 1.40 12.52
CA GLY A 145 5.77 1.76 12.85
C GLY A 145 5.13 2.72 11.84
N GLY A 146 4.31 3.64 12.34
CA GLY A 146 3.45 4.48 11.52
C GLY A 146 2.00 4.36 11.97
N VAL A 147 1.09 4.95 11.20
CA VAL A 147 -0.34 4.82 11.46
C VAL A 147 -1.10 4.64 10.15
N MET A 148 -1.98 3.65 10.15
CA MET A 148 -3.14 3.60 9.27
C MET A 148 -4.36 4.00 10.12
N SER A 149 -5.21 4.88 9.59
CA SER A 149 -6.50 5.21 10.19
C SER A 149 -7.64 4.95 9.21
N ILE A 150 -8.84 4.73 9.75
CA ILE A 150 -10.09 4.59 8.99
C ILE A 150 -10.98 5.73 9.47
N GLY A 151 -11.37 6.65 8.58
CA GLY A 151 -12.24 7.78 8.90
C GLY A 151 -11.64 8.89 9.79
N GLU A 152 -10.40 8.74 10.24
CA GLU A 152 -9.72 9.71 11.11
C GLU A 152 -8.48 10.32 10.45
N LEU A 153 -8.11 11.53 10.87
CA LEU A 153 -6.93 12.25 10.41
C LEU A 153 -5.89 12.35 11.53
N VAL A 154 -4.60 12.41 11.19
CA VAL A 154 -3.57 12.78 12.17
C VAL A 154 -3.74 14.27 12.51
N SER A 155 -3.86 14.61 13.79
CA SER A 155 -4.28 15.93 14.31
C SER A 155 -3.51 17.13 13.76
N ASN A 156 -2.18 17.02 13.58
CA ASN A 156 -1.35 18.09 13.02
C ASN A 156 -1.29 18.09 11.48
N LEU A 157 -1.92 17.13 10.81
CA LEU A 157 -1.95 16.97 9.35
C LEU A 157 -3.36 17.06 8.75
N THR A 158 -4.34 17.57 9.52
CA THR A 158 -5.75 17.75 9.09
C THR A 158 -5.92 18.62 7.85
N HIS A 159 -4.93 19.46 7.52
CA HIS A 159 -4.91 20.28 6.33
C HIS A 159 -4.78 19.47 5.02
N ILE A 160 -4.58 18.15 5.09
CA ILE A 160 -4.66 17.24 3.93
C ILE A 160 -5.99 17.37 3.19
N THR A 161 -7.06 17.69 3.90
CA THR A 161 -8.40 17.92 3.32
C THR A 161 -8.45 19.06 2.30
N LYS A 162 -7.45 19.97 2.33
CA LYS A 162 -7.29 21.09 1.39
C LYS A 162 -6.31 20.79 0.26
N ALA A 163 -5.61 19.64 0.30
CA ALA A 163 -4.71 19.23 -0.76
C ALA A 163 -5.49 18.92 -2.05
N PRO A 164 -4.86 18.96 -3.24
CA PRO A 164 -5.52 18.60 -4.48
C PRO A 164 -6.13 17.19 -4.42
N LYS A 165 -7.41 17.08 -4.81
CA LYS A 165 -8.07 15.78 -4.99
C LYS A 165 -7.62 15.17 -6.31
N LEU A 166 -6.81 14.12 -6.24
CA LEU A 166 -6.36 13.36 -7.40
C LEU A 166 -7.42 12.30 -7.72
N PRO A 167 -8.06 12.34 -8.91
CA PRO A 167 -9.16 11.42 -9.21
C PRO A 167 -8.66 9.98 -9.30
N LEU A 168 -9.51 9.05 -8.86
CA LEU A 168 -9.30 7.63 -9.08
C LEU A 168 -9.58 7.29 -10.55
N LEU A 169 -8.61 6.70 -11.24
CA LEU A 169 -8.69 6.37 -12.67
C LEU A 169 -9.08 4.92 -12.95
N SER A 170 -9.14 4.08 -11.91
CA SER A 170 -9.55 2.68 -11.97
C SER A 170 -10.29 2.30 -10.71
N GLN A 171 -11.44 1.64 -10.83
CA GLN A 171 -12.15 1.09 -9.66
C GLN A 171 -11.50 -0.19 -9.12
N ARG A 172 -10.35 -0.61 -9.65
CA ARG A 172 -9.63 -1.85 -9.26
C ARG A 172 -8.36 -1.62 -8.45
N GLY A 173 -7.99 -0.37 -8.20
CA GLY A 173 -6.75 -0.03 -7.49
C GLY A 173 -6.64 1.48 -7.31
N TRP A 174 -5.82 1.93 -6.36
CA TRP A 174 -5.56 3.35 -6.07
C TRP A 174 -4.68 4.01 -7.13
N LEU A 175 -5.19 4.03 -8.37
CA LEU A 175 -4.55 4.50 -9.57
C LEU A 175 -4.92 5.96 -9.85
N THR A 176 -3.94 6.84 -9.99
CA THR A 176 -4.16 8.25 -10.33
C THR A 176 -3.14 8.77 -11.35
N ALA A 177 -3.37 9.99 -11.85
CA ALA A 177 -2.47 10.64 -12.79
C ALA A 177 -1.31 11.34 -12.06
N SER A 178 -0.09 11.10 -12.52
CA SER A 178 1.12 11.83 -12.18
C SER A 178 1.47 12.83 -13.28
N ASP A 179 2.00 13.98 -12.88
CA ASP A 179 2.57 14.99 -13.79
C ASP A 179 4.04 14.69 -14.13
N GLY A 180 4.62 13.63 -13.55
CA GLY A 180 5.99 13.18 -13.79
C GLY A 180 6.90 13.30 -12.57
N VAL A 181 8.20 13.37 -12.85
CA VAL A 181 9.29 13.34 -11.87
C VAL A 181 10.23 14.53 -12.10
N LEU A 182 10.71 15.12 -11.01
CA LEU A 182 11.81 16.07 -11.00
C LEU A 182 13.08 15.36 -10.51
N VAL A 183 14.17 15.48 -11.28
CA VAL A 183 15.50 14.99 -10.88
C VAL A 183 16.48 16.15 -10.98
N ASN A 184 17.05 16.57 -9.85
CA ASN A 184 17.96 17.73 -9.78
C ASN A 184 17.39 18.97 -10.48
N GLY A 185 16.10 19.23 -10.31
CA GLY A 185 15.37 20.35 -10.91
C GLY A 185 14.98 20.17 -12.39
N LYS A 186 15.34 19.06 -13.05
CA LYS A 186 14.92 18.74 -14.41
C LYS A 186 13.64 17.89 -14.39
N HIS A 187 12.67 18.24 -15.23
CA HIS A 187 11.41 17.51 -15.33
C HIS A 187 11.47 16.41 -16.39
N HIS A 188 10.94 15.24 -16.02
CA HIS A 188 10.62 14.15 -16.92
C HIS A 188 9.15 13.77 -16.70
N PRO A 189 8.30 13.77 -17.74
CA PRO A 189 6.86 13.54 -17.61
C PRO A 189 6.48 12.09 -17.26
N ALA A 190 7.47 11.20 -17.12
CA ALA A 190 7.37 9.75 -16.88
C ALA A 190 6.78 8.91 -18.02
N TYR A 191 5.81 9.44 -18.78
CA TYR A 191 5.08 8.79 -19.90
C TYR A 191 4.81 7.29 -19.69
N THR A 192 3.75 6.94 -18.96
CA THR A 192 3.40 5.55 -18.67
C THR A 192 2.47 4.92 -19.70
N THR A 193 1.46 5.66 -20.18
CA THR A 193 0.44 5.14 -21.11
C THR A 193 -0.11 6.23 -22.03
N SER A 194 -0.42 5.86 -23.28
CA SER A 194 -1.11 6.72 -24.24
C SER A 194 -2.61 6.41 -24.26
N ASN A 195 -3.46 7.40 -24.01
CA ASN A 195 -4.91 7.29 -24.19
C ASN A 195 -5.43 8.35 -25.17
N ALA A 196 -6.75 8.36 -25.42
CA ALA A 196 -7.37 9.31 -26.33
C ALA A 196 -7.24 10.79 -25.89
N ALA A 197 -6.87 11.06 -24.63
CA ALA A 197 -6.62 12.39 -24.08
C ALA A 197 -5.13 12.78 -24.08
N GLY A 198 -4.22 11.91 -24.53
CA GLY A 198 -2.79 12.16 -24.63
C GLY A 198 -1.95 11.12 -23.87
N ASN A 199 -0.65 11.39 -23.73
CA ASN A 199 0.21 10.60 -22.85
C ASN A 199 -0.04 11.05 -21.41
N GLN A 200 -0.52 10.14 -20.57
CA GLN A 200 -0.64 10.37 -19.13
C GLN A 200 0.29 9.42 -18.40
N SER A 201 0.85 9.90 -17.30
CA SER A 201 1.59 9.06 -16.38
C SER A 201 0.65 8.60 -15.30
N LEU A 202 0.56 7.29 -15.09
CA LEU A 202 -0.33 6.65 -14.14
C LEU A 202 0.53 6.12 -12.98
N ALA A 203 0.07 6.35 -11.76
CA ALA A 203 0.70 5.87 -10.55
C ALA A 203 -0.31 5.11 -9.71
N LEU A 204 0.01 3.86 -9.36
CA LEU A 204 -0.61 3.13 -8.27
C LEU A 204 0.13 3.48 -6.98
N ILE A 205 -0.58 3.93 -5.95
CA ILE A 205 0.00 4.22 -4.64
C ILE A 205 -0.19 2.99 -3.75
N ASP A 206 0.91 2.38 -3.32
CA ASP A 206 0.92 0.97 -2.91
C ASP A 206 1.75 0.70 -1.64
N THR A 207 1.10 0.51 -0.50
CA THR A 207 1.77 0.08 0.76
C THR A 207 2.23 -1.38 0.74
N GLY A 208 1.82 -2.16 -0.26
CA GLY A 208 2.20 -3.55 -0.50
C GLY A 208 3.60 -3.71 -1.08
N THR A 209 4.12 -2.68 -1.74
CA THR A 209 5.42 -2.74 -2.44
C THR A 209 6.50 -1.98 -1.65
N THR A 210 7.68 -2.59 -1.48
CA THR A 210 8.79 -1.97 -0.72
C THR A 210 9.51 -0.89 -1.53
N VAL A 211 9.78 -1.13 -2.80
CA VAL A 211 10.45 -0.20 -3.73
C VAL A 211 9.45 0.44 -4.69
N GLY A 212 9.89 1.36 -5.54
CA GLY A 212 9.05 1.85 -6.64
C GLY A 212 9.33 1.11 -7.94
N THR A 213 8.31 0.63 -8.64
CA THR A 213 8.48 0.16 -10.03
C THR A 213 8.01 1.27 -10.96
N ILE A 214 8.84 1.67 -11.93
CA ILE A 214 8.54 2.79 -12.84
C ILE A 214 9.10 2.49 -14.24
N PRO A 215 8.69 3.18 -15.32
CA PRO A 215 9.25 2.92 -16.64
C PRO A 215 10.77 3.05 -16.65
N ARG A 216 11.45 2.13 -17.35
CA ARG A 216 12.92 2.09 -17.44
C ARG A 216 13.56 3.43 -17.80
N ALA A 217 12.95 4.18 -18.72
CA ALA A 217 13.43 5.51 -19.13
C ALA A 217 13.46 6.52 -17.95
N VAL A 218 12.55 6.38 -16.99
CA VAL A 218 12.50 7.21 -15.79
C VAL A 218 13.55 6.78 -14.78
N VAL A 219 13.77 5.46 -14.60
CA VAL A 219 14.88 4.95 -13.79
C VAL A 219 16.22 5.47 -14.31
N ASP A 220 16.45 5.38 -15.62
CA ASP A 220 17.65 5.93 -16.27
C ASP A 220 17.76 7.44 -16.02
N PHE A 221 16.66 8.19 -16.19
CA PHE A 221 16.64 9.63 -15.92
C PHE A 221 16.99 9.99 -14.46
N MET A 222 16.60 9.14 -13.50
CA MET A 222 16.91 9.33 -12.08
C MET A 222 18.36 9.01 -11.75
N TYR A 223 18.92 7.91 -12.25
CA TYR A 223 20.13 7.32 -11.67
C TYR A 223 21.33 7.25 -12.62
N LYS A 224 21.12 7.18 -13.93
CA LYS A 224 22.19 6.85 -14.91
C LYS A 224 23.35 7.85 -14.90
N ASP A 225 23.05 9.13 -14.70
CA ASP A 225 24.03 10.21 -14.76
C ASP A 225 24.71 10.47 -13.40
N ILE A 226 24.40 9.69 -12.36
CA ILE A 226 25.12 9.76 -11.08
C ILE A 226 26.52 9.19 -11.29
N ALA A 227 27.55 9.93 -10.83
CA ALA A 227 28.94 9.51 -10.98
C ALA A 227 29.18 8.15 -10.30
N GLY A 228 29.63 7.17 -11.09
CA GLY A 228 29.87 5.80 -10.63
C GLY A 228 28.64 4.89 -10.64
N ALA A 229 27.47 5.37 -11.09
CA ALA A 229 26.30 4.53 -11.27
C ALA A 229 26.54 3.46 -12.35
N MET A 230 26.10 2.24 -12.08
CA MET A 230 26.20 1.12 -13.02
C MET A 230 24.90 0.34 -13.03
N TRP A 231 24.40 0.01 -14.21
CA TRP A 231 23.27 -0.91 -14.33
C TRP A 231 23.70 -2.31 -13.85
N SER A 232 22.87 -2.95 -13.04
CA SER A 232 23.05 -4.33 -12.59
C SER A 232 21.84 -5.16 -13.01
N ASP A 233 22.09 -6.18 -13.83
CA ASP A 233 21.06 -7.15 -14.20
C ASP A 233 20.66 -8.02 -13.01
N ASP A 234 21.58 -8.28 -12.07
CA ASP A 234 21.33 -9.09 -10.87
C ASP A 234 20.32 -8.41 -9.92
N TYR A 235 20.44 -7.10 -9.73
CA TYR A 235 19.50 -6.32 -8.92
C TYR A 235 18.34 -5.73 -9.73
N ASN A 236 18.35 -5.91 -11.06
CA ASN A 236 17.44 -5.24 -11.99
C ASN A 236 17.32 -3.72 -11.76
N THR A 237 18.41 -3.07 -11.34
CA THR A 237 18.43 -1.61 -11.09
C THR A 237 19.86 -1.08 -11.12
N TYR A 238 20.05 0.22 -10.86
CA TYR A 238 21.36 0.84 -10.74
C TYR A 238 22.02 0.54 -9.40
N THR A 239 23.25 0.02 -9.42
CA THR A 239 24.18 0.13 -8.29
C THR A 239 24.84 1.51 -8.30
N LEU A 240 25.15 2.02 -7.11
CA LEU A 240 25.65 3.38 -6.90
C LEU A 240 26.79 3.35 -5.86
N PRO A 241 27.78 4.26 -5.95
CA PRO A 241 28.65 4.51 -4.81
C PRO A 241 27.80 4.92 -3.61
N CYS A 242 27.98 4.28 -2.46
CA CYS A 242 27.10 4.49 -1.31
C CYS A 242 27.04 5.94 -0.80
N GLN A 243 28.01 6.80 -1.14
CA GLN A 243 27.97 8.23 -0.80
C GLN A 243 27.08 9.06 -1.74
N SER A 244 26.54 8.46 -2.80
CA SER A 244 25.68 9.12 -3.77
C SER A 244 24.34 9.50 -3.16
N LYS A 245 23.90 10.73 -3.46
CA LYS A 245 22.53 11.19 -3.20
C LYS A 245 22.01 11.90 -4.42
N VAL A 246 20.71 11.82 -4.62
CA VAL A 246 20.01 12.42 -5.76
C VAL A 246 18.76 13.13 -5.25
N ASN A 247 18.46 14.30 -5.80
CA ASN A 247 17.23 15.02 -5.49
C ASN A 247 16.14 14.54 -6.44
N ILE A 248 15.23 13.70 -5.93
CA ILE A 248 14.09 13.16 -6.66
C ILE A 248 12.82 13.72 -6.04
N SER A 249 11.87 14.13 -6.88
CA SER A 249 10.51 14.45 -6.44
C SER A 249 9.50 13.93 -7.44
N PHE A 250 8.37 13.43 -6.96
CA PHE A 250 7.21 13.15 -7.82
C PHE A 250 6.29 14.36 -7.87
N VAL A 251 5.57 14.52 -8.97
CA VAL A 251 4.64 15.63 -9.16
C VAL A 251 3.23 15.08 -9.39
N PHE A 252 2.27 15.58 -8.62
CA PHE A 252 0.85 15.21 -8.73
C PHE A 252 -0.04 16.44 -8.54
N GLY A 253 -0.94 16.68 -9.49
CA GLY A 253 -1.86 17.82 -9.42
C GLY A 253 -1.14 19.17 -9.32
N GLY A 254 0.05 19.29 -9.92
CA GLY A 254 0.93 20.45 -9.84
C GLY A 254 1.70 20.62 -8.51
N VAL A 255 1.58 19.67 -7.57
CA VAL A 255 2.29 19.70 -6.29
C VAL A 255 3.51 18.77 -6.34
N THR A 256 4.64 19.25 -5.83
CA THR A 256 5.91 18.51 -5.77
C THR A 256 6.04 17.79 -4.43
N TYR A 257 6.35 16.50 -4.47
CA TYR A 257 6.56 15.62 -3.31
C TYR A 257 8.01 15.11 -3.31
N PRO A 258 8.91 15.75 -2.55
CA PRO A 258 10.32 15.34 -2.48
C PRO A 258 10.49 13.99 -1.78
N ILE A 259 11.42 13.19 -2.30
CA ILE A 259 11.86 11.92 -1.69
C ILE A 259 13.14 12.19 -0.92
N HIS A 260 13.16 11.80 0.35
CA HIS A 260 14.38 11.85 1.13
C HIS A 260 15.44 10.93 0.49
N PRO A 261 16.70 11.37 0.29
CA PRO A 261 17.72 10.53 -0.34
C PRO A 261 18.01 9.17 0.34
N ILE A 262 17.66 9.00 1.63
CA ILE A 262 17.72 7.70 2.32
C ILE A 262 16.71 6.70 1.74
N ASP A 263 15.56 7.17 1.27
CA ASP A 263 14.53 6.36 0.62
C ASP A 263 14.75 6.23 -0.90
N ALA A 264 15.68 7.00 -1.49
CA ALA A 264 16.02 6.93 -2.92
C ALA A 264 17.20 5.99 -3.22
N VAL A 265 18.09 5.78 -2.24
CA VAL A 265 19.24 4.88 -2.37
C VAL A 265 19.22 3.91 -1.19
N LEU A 266 19.08 2.63 -1.45
CA LEU A 266 19.07 1.57 -0.45
C LEU A 266 20.49 1.02 -0.27
N ALA A 267 20.83 0.64 0.96
CA ALA A 267 22.10 0.02 1.29
C ALA A 267 21.85 -1.39 1.83
N ASP A 268 22.73 -2.32 1.49
CA ASP A 268 22.71 -3.70 1.95
C ASP A 268 24.14 -4.20 2.21
N ILE A 269 24.26 -5.21 3.08
CA ILE A 269 25.53 -5.86 3.44
C ILE A 269 25.48 -7.31 2.98
N GLY A 270 26.24 -7.59 1.92
CA GLY A 270 26.39 -8.94 1.38
C GLY A 270 27.04 -9.90 2.38
N ASP A 271 26.90 -11.20 2.16
CA ASP A 271 27.50 -12.25 3.02
C ASP A 271 29.03 -12.17 3.10
N ASN A 272 29.67 -11.51 2.14
CA ASN A 272 31.10 -11.26 2.14
C ASN A 272 31.51 -9.97 2.89
N GLY A 273 30.55 -9.30 3.55
CA GLY A 273 30.74 -8.03 4.26
C GLY A 273 30.84 -6.81 3.35
N MET A 274 30.63 -6.96 2.05
CA MET A 274 30.68 -5.83 1.12
C MET A 274 29.40 -5.00 1.21
N VAL A 275 29.56 -3.69 1.35
CA VAL A 275 28.46 -2.73 1.28
C VAL A 275 28.08 -2.53 -0.18
N THR A 276 26.83 -2.82 -0.52
CA THR A 276 26.25 -2.52 -1.82
C THR A 276 25.17 -1.46 -1.65
N CYS A 277 25.15 -0.46 -2.53
CA CYS A 277 24.04 0.48 -2.60
C CYS A 277 23.37 0.44 -3.96
N VAL A 278 22.04 0.41 -3.95
CA VAL A 278 21.19 0.29 -5.14
C VAL A 278 20.16 1.40 -5.17
N ALA A 279 19.71 1.77 -6.36
CA ALA A 279 18.58 2.64 -6.53
C ALA A 279 17.31 2.00 -5.94
N ALA A 280 16.47 2.81 -5.30
CA ALA A 280 15.24 2.37 -4.67
C ALA A 280 14.05 2.26 -5.64
N PHE A 281 14.32 2.41 -6.94
CA PHE A 281 13.34 2.29 -8.02
C PHE A 281 13.89 1.34 -9.08
N GLU A 282 13.02 0.49 -9.58
CA GLU A 282 13.33 -0.55 -10.56
C GLU A 282 12.41 -0.43 -11.79
N PRO A 283 12.80 -0.96 -12.96
CA PRO A 283 12.01 -0.81 -14.16
C PRO A 283 10.75 -1.68 -14.13
N ALA A 284 9.64 -1.12 -14.60
CA ALA A 284 8.45 -1.85 -15.02
C ALA A 284 8.26 -1.73 -16.54
N ASP A 285 7.91 -2.84 -17.18
CA ASP A 285 7.73 -2.93 -18.64
C ASP A 285 6.31 -2.54 -19.10
N ASP A 286 5.33 -2.58 -18.20
CA ASP A 286 3.92 -2.26 -18.48
C ASP A 286 3.64 -0.75 -18.50
N GLY A 287 4.68 0.04 -18.20
CA GLY A 287 4.63 1.49 -18.11
C GLY A 287 4.04 2.00 -16.80
N LEU A 288 3.33 1.22 -16.01
CA LEU A 288 2.70 1.69 -14.78
C LEU A 288 3.77 2.07 -13.74
N MET A 289 3.60 3.21 -13.07
CA MET A 289 4.36 3.48 -11.85
C MET A 289 3.65 2.84 -10.67
N VAL A 290 4.31 1.95 -9.94
CA VAL A 290 3.88 1.49 -8.61
C VAL A 290 4.77 2.19 -7.58
N LEU A 291 4.17 3.05 -6.77
CA LEU A 291 4.88 3.87 -5.80
C LEU A 291 4.70 3.28 -4.40
N GLY A 292 5.72 2.52 -4.01
CA GLY A 292 5.81 1.78 -2.77
C GLY A 292 6.20 2.60 -1.53
N ASP A 293 6.70 1.89 -0.50
CA ASP A 293 7.20 2.45 0.75
C ASP A 293 8.22 3.58 0.53
N THR A 294 9.10 3.46 -0.49
CA THR A 294 10.10 4.48 -0.85
C THR A 294 9.49 5.85 -1.14
N PHE A 295 8.33 5.88 -1.78
CA PHE A 295 7.54 7.09 -1.97
C PHE A 295 6.68 7.40 -0.75
N MET A 296 5.94 6.41 -0.25
CA MET A 296 4.91 6.61 0.78
C MET A 296 5.46 7.04 2.15
N ARG A 297 6.74 6.77 2.45
CA ARG A 297 7.43 7.32 3.65
C ARG A 297 7.66 8.83 3.60
N ASN A 298 7.45 9.46 2.44
CA ASN A 298 7.68 10.88 2.22
C ASN A 298 6.37 11.68 2.10
N VAL A 299 5.22 11.00 2.23
CA VAL A 299 3.89 11.62 2.15
C VAL A 299 2.98 11.13 3.27
N TYR A 300 2.10 12.01 3.74
CA TYR A 300 0.87 11.60 4.41
C TYR A 300 -0.21 11.47 3.34
N SER A 301 -0.80 10.29 3.20
CA SER A 301 -1.75 9.97 2.13
C SER A 301 -3.14 9.70 2.67
N LEU A 302 -4.15 10.16 1.94
CA LEU A 302 -5.57 9.92 2.20
C LEU A 302 -6.19 9.29 0.95
N PHE A 303 -6.90 8.19 1.15
CA PHE A 303 -7.60 7.44 0.12
C PHE A 303 -9.09 7.47 0.41
N ASN A 304 -9.82 8.29 -0.32
CA ASN A 304 -11.27 8.41 -0.19
C ASN A 304 -11.95 7.49 -1.20
N PHE A 305 -12.80 6.59 -0.71
CA PHE A 305 -13.52 5.60 -1.49
C PHE A 305 -14.70 6.22 -2.27
N GLY A 306 -15.21 7.37 -1.82
CA GLY A 306 -16.40 7.99 -2.41
C GLY A 306 -17.63 7.07 -2.39
N ASP A 307 -18.69 7.48 -3.05
CA ASP A 307 -19.96 6.76 -3.00
C ASP A 307 -19.95 5.52 -3.90
N GLN A 308 -19.27 5.58 -5.05
CA GLN A 308 -19.24 4.45 -5.98
C GLN A 308 -18.41 3.26 -5.48
N VAL A 309 -17.23 3.50 -4.90
CA VAL A 309 -16.40 2.38 -4.39
C VAL A 309 -16.98 1.83 -3.09
N THR A 310 -17.65 2.65 -2.27
CA THR A 310 -18.35 2.11 -1.10
C THR A 310 -19.69 1.46 -1.43
N GLN A 311 -20.26 1.73 -2.61
CA GLN A 311 -21.65 1.39 -2.97
C GLN A 311 -22.70 2.11 -2.10
N ARG A 312 -22.32 3.23 -1.48
CA ARG A 312 -23.26 4.14 -0.82
C ARG A 312 -24.02 4.96 -1.87
N GLY A 313 -25.18 5.48 -1.48
CA GLY A 313 -25.96 6.37 -2.35
C GLY A 313 -25.36 7.77 -2.37
N GLY A 314 -25.04 8.30 -3.55
CA GLY A 314 -24.49 9.64 -3.74
C GLY A 314 -23.66 9.76 -5.01
N ASP A 315 -22.89 10.84 -5.11
CA ASP A 315 -22.04 11.16 -6.27
C ASP A 315 -20.63 11.65 -5.90
N GLU A 316 -20.19 11.52 -4.64
CA GLU A 316 -18.81 11.86 -4.26
C GLU A 316 -17.81 10.91 -4.96
N PRO A 317 -16.90 11.43 -5.80
CA PRO A 317 -15.94 10.60 -6.49
C PRO A 317 -14.82 10.14 -5.57
N ALA A 318 -14.37 8.90 -5.78
CA ALA A 318 -13.15 8.38 -5.15
C ALA A 318 -11.92 9.21 -5.56
N HIS A 319 -11.03 9.47 -4.61
CA HIS A 319 -9.85 10.30 -4.85
C HIS A 319 -8.72 10.03 -3.85
N ILE A 320 -7.52 10.44 -4.22
CA ILE A 320 -6.33 10.45 -3.37
C ILE A 320 -5.97 11.90 -3.04
N GLN A 321 -5.59 12.17 -1.80
CA GLN A 321 -4.97 13.42 -1.38
C GLN A 321 -3.65 13.12 -0.69
N MET A 322 -2.66 14.00 -0.83
CA MET A 322 -1.35 13.83 -0.23
C MET A 322 -0.81 15.13 0.35
N LEU A 323 -0.07 15.03 1.43
CA LEU A 323 0.82 16.08 1.93
C LEU A 323 2.25 15.57 1.89
N SER A 324 3.20 16.41 1.48
CA SER A 324 4.60 16.10 1.71
C SER A 324 4.91 16.23 3.21
N ILE A 325 5.64 15.27 3.75
CA ILE A 325 6.17 15.29 5.12
C ILE A 325 7.70 15.38 5.15
N THR A 326 8.31 15.58 3.98
CA THR A 326 9.76 15.65 3.80
C THR A 326 10.18 17.07 3.49
N ASP A 327 11.02 17.64 4.35
CA ASP A 327 11.74 18.87 4.04
C ASP A 327 12.94 18.53 3.15
N PRO A 328 12.98 19.00 1.88
CA PRO A 328 14.03 18.62 0.94
C PRO A 328 15.41 19.14 1.32
N ASP A 329 15.50 20.31 1.96
CA ASP A 329 16.77 20.93 2.34
C ASP A 329 17.35 20.21 3.56
N ALA A 330 16.51 19.91 4.56
CA ALA A 330 16.89 19.10 5.70
C ALA A 330 17.36 17.71 5.26
N ALA A 331 16.52 16.99 4.50
CA ALA A 331 16.81 15.65 4.00
C ALA A 331 18.11 15.58 3.18
N TRP A 332 18.37 16.61 2.36
CA TRP A 332 19.62 16.71 1.60
C TRP A 332 20.83 16.92 2.50
N SER A 333 20.70 17.78 3.52
CA SER A 333 21.81 18.15 4.42
C SER A 333 22.23 16.99 5.33
N GLU A 334 21.28 16.17 5.79
CA GLU A 334 21.54 15.12 6.77
C GLU A 334 21.95 13.76 6.17
N PHE A 335 21.72 13.56 4.86
CA PHE A 335 21.93 12.28 4.19
C PHE A 335 23.27 11.61 4.52
N HIS A 336 24.40 12.33 4.43
CA HIS A 336 25.71 11.70 4.60
C HIS A 336 25.90 11.12 6.00
N LEU A 337 25.42 11.83 7.02
CA LEU A 337 25.48 11.37 8.41
C LEU A 337 24.57 10.17 8.62
N LEU A 338 23.32 10.25 8.15
CA LEU A 338 22.34 9.19 8.32
C LEU A 338 22.72 7.93 7.55
N ASN A 339 23.27 8.07 6.35
CA ASN A 339 23.69 6.94 5.54
C ASN A 339 24.94 6.25 6.09
N ALA A 340 25.91 7.00 6.63
CA ALA A 340 27.03 6.41 7.33
C ALA A 340 26.59 5.61 8.57
N ARG A 341 25.62 6.15 9.33
CA ARG A 341 25.00 5.42 10.45
C ARG A 341 24.27 4.17 9.99
N ARG A 342 23.46 4.28 8.93
CA ARG A 342 22.74 3.16 8.31
C ARG A 342 23.68 2.02 7.95
N ILE A 343 24.79 2.30 7.28
CA ILE A 343 25.77 1.29 6.90
C ILE A 343 26.38 0.61 8.14
N ALA A 344 26.76 1.39 9.16
CA ALA A 344 27.30 0.83 10.40
C ALA A 344 26.27 -0.05 11.16
N GLU A 345 24.99 0.35 11.16
CA GLU A 345 23.89 -0.44 11.75
C GLU A 345 23.69 -1.75 10.97
N LEU A 346 23.65 -1.70 9.63
CA LEU A 346 23.50 -2.89 8.81
C LEU A 346 24.70 -3.86 8.95
N GLU A 347 25.92 -3.34 9.01
CA GLU A 347 27.12 -4.14 9.27
C GLU A 347 27.04 -4.81 10.63
N PHE A 348 26.65 -4.06 11.67
CA PHE A 348 26.45 -4.61 13.00
C PHE A 348 25.40 -5.72 13.00
N ASP A 349 24.23 -5.47 12.42
CA ASP A 349 23.13 -6.44 12.38
C ASP A 349 23.50 -7.71 11.60
N LYS A 350 24.29 -7.58 10.53
CA LYS A 350 24.81 -8.71 9.76
C LYS A 350 25.73 -9.58 10.61
N PHE A 351 26.77 -9.00 11.19
CA PHE A 351 27.79 -9.75 11.92
C PHE A 351 27.31 -10.19 13.31
N ALA A 352 26.47 -9.42 13.99
CA ALA A 352 25.88 -9.83 15.27
C ALA A 352 25.07 -11.13 15.13
N LYS A 353 24.33 -11.29 14.01
CA LYS A 353 23.62 -12.54 13.68
C LYS A 353 24.58 -13.69 13.41
N GLU A 354 25.66 -13.46 12.64
CA GLU A 354 26.66 -14.49 12.32
C GLU A 354 27.40 -15.02 13.56
N PHE A 355 27.71 -14.15 14.52
CA PHE A 355 28.43 -14.51 15.74
C PHE A 355 27.53 -14.85 16.93
N GLN A 356 26.22 -14.97 16.73
CA GLN A 356 25.23 -15.19 17.81
C GLN A 356 25.38 -14.21 18.98
N VAL A 357 25.80 -12.97 18.69
CA VAL A 357 25.93 -11.94 19.71
C VAL A 357 24.51 -11.49 20.07
N ALA A 358 23.97 -12.07 21.14
CA ALA A 358 22.71 -11.61 21.70
C ALA A 358 22.93 -10.22 22.31
N THR A 359 22.42 -9.19 21.66
CA THR A 359 22.12 -7.93 22.35
C THR A 359 21.04 -8.23 23.40
N SER A 360 21.29 -7.84 24.66
CA SER A 360 20.35 -8.00 25.79
C SER A 360 19.05 -7.22 25.63
N THR A 361 18.94 -6.43 24.57
CA THR A 361 17.74 -5.71 24.15
C THR A 361 17.16 -6.42 22.94
N ALA A 362 16.41 -7.50 23.17
CA ALA A 362 15.45 -7.94 22.18
C ALA A 362 14.53 -6.73 21.91
N LEU A 363 14.56 -6.19 20.69
CA LEU A 363 13.51 -5.31 20.20
C LEU A 363 12.27 -6.18 20.01
N SER A 364 11.65 -6.59 21.12
CA SER A 364 10.25 -6.94 21.10
C SER A 364 9.53 -5.67 20.67
N ALA A 365 9.00 -5.64 19.46
CA ALA A 365 8.00 -4.66 19.07
C ALA A 365 6.85 -4.83 20.07
N SER A 366 6.87 -4.01 21.13
CA SER A 366 5.69 -3.81 21.95
C SER A 366 4.62 -3.19 21.05
N PRO A 367 3.33 -3.47 21.27
CA PRO A 367 2.29 -2.70 20.61
C PRO A 367 2.47 -1.24 21.03
N THR A 368 3.11 -0.45 20.18
CA THR A 368 3.26 0.97 20.41
C THR A 368 1.85 1.52 20.33
N ALA A 369 1.28 1.92 21.47
CA ALA A 369 0.16 2.84 21.44
C ALA A 369 0.52 3.94 20.45
N SER A 370 -0.36 4.21 19.49
CA SER A 370 -0.08 5.17 18.41
C SER A 370 0.44 6.47 19.04
N GLN A 371 1.68 6.86 18.71
CA GLN A 371 2.21 8.17 19.09
C GLN A 371 1.42 9.30 18.40
N TYR A 372 0.59 8.95 17.42
CA TYR A 372 -0.23 9.86 16.66
C TYR A 372 -1.56 10.10 17.37
N THR A 373 -1.84 11.37 17.66
CA THR A 373 -3.18 11.79 18.04
C THR A 373 -4.04 11.88 16.79
N LEU A 374 -5.06 11.03 16.72
CA LEU A 374 -6.04 11.02 15.66
C LEU A 374 -7.22 11.93 16.01
N VAL A 375 -7.80 12.54 14.98
CA VAL A 375 -9.01 13.35 15.06
C VAL A 375 -9.98 12.88 13.99
N GLY A 376 -11.16 12.50 14.43
CA GLY A 376 -12.26 12.02 13.58
C GLY A 376 -13.61 12.39 14.20
N HIS A 377 -14.66 12.21 13.41
CA HIS A 377 -16.01 12.42 13.89
C HIS A 377 -16.42 11.27 14.84
N ASN A 378 -17.23 11.56 15.85
CA ASN A 378 -17.60 10.62 16.91
C ASN A 378 -18.37 9.39 16.38
N SER A 379 -17.69 8.31 16.01
CA SER A 379 -18.31 6.98 16.00
C SER A 379 -18.41 6.49 17.44
N LYS A 380 -19.59 6.68 18.03
CA LYS A 380 -19.93 6.05 19.31
C LYS A 380 -20.26 4.59 19.05
N VAL A 381 -19.58 3.71 19.78
CA VAL A 381 -19.84 2.26 19.98
C VAL A 381 -19.07 1.35 19.04
N ALA A 382 -18.37 0.35 19.61
CA ALA A 382 -17.85 -0.81 18.89
C ALA A 382 -18.99 -1.47 18.09
N THR A 383 -18.96 -1.32 16.77
CA THR A 383 -20.07 -1.69 15.89
C THR A 383 -19.93 -3.15 15.46
N THR A 384 -20.70 -4.03 16.09
CA THR A 384 -20.90 -5.41 15.62
C THR A 384 -22.07 -5.42 14.62
N ALA A 385 -21.82 -5.76 13.35
CA ALA A 385 -22.88 -5.91 12.36
C ALA A 385 -22.57 -7.01 11.33
N TYR A 386 -23.64 -7.61 10.79
CA TYR A 386 -23.61 -8.81 9.94
C TYR A 386 -23.37 -8.46 8.48
N ALA A 387 -22.38 -9.09 7.83
CA ALA A 387 -22.33 -9.13 6.37
C ALA A 387 -23.55 -9.90 5.86
N THR A 388 -24.56 -9.19 5.36
CA THR A 388 -25.69 -9.78 4.64
C THR A 388 -25.40 -9.77 3.13
N SER A 389 -26.02 -10.69 2.39
CA SER A 389 -25.90 -10.80 0.93
C SER A 389 -26.02 -9.44 0.23
N THR A 390 -25.15 -9.17 -0.74
CA THR A 390 -25.20 -8.00 -1.62
C THR A 390 -26.57 -7.93 -2.30
N PRO A 391 -27.29 -6.79 -2.24
CA PRO A 391 -28.41 -6.56 -3.14
C PRO A 391 -27.88 -6.61 -4.58
N ALA A 392 -28.59 -7.31 -5.46
CA ALA A 392 -28.28 -7.30 -6.88
C ALA A 392 -28.16 -5.86 -7.39
N PRO A 393 -27.20 -5.54 -8.27
CA PRO A 393 -27.09 -4.20 -8.82
C PRO A 393 -28.43 -3.79 -9.44
N LEU A 394 -28.89 -2.58 -9.09
CA LEU A 394 -30.06 -1.98 -9.72
C LEU A 394 -29.78 -1.85 -11.21
N VAL A 395 -30.30 -2.80 -12.00
CA VAL A 395 -30.35 -2.69 -13.45
C VAL A 395 -31.25 -1.50 -13.75
N VAL A 396 -30.66 -0.34 -14.01
CA VAL A 396 -31.36 0.78 -14.64
C VAL A 396 -31.67 0.32 -16.06
N GLN A 397 -32.81 -0.33 -16.25
CA GLN A 397 -33.39 -0.55 -17.56
C GLN A 397 -33.76 0.82 -18.14
N ASN A 398 -32.84 1.41 -18.90
CA ASN A 398 -33.20 2.45 -19.85
C ASN A 398 -33.99 1.80 -21.00
N SER A 399 -35.28 1.56 -20.76
CA SER A 399 -36.22 1.22 -21.83
C SER A 399 -36.49 2.48 -22.67
N ARG A 400 -35.58 2.84 -23.57
CA ARG A 400 -35.94 3.69 -24.71
C ARG A 400 -36.64 2.81 -25.73
N ARG A 401 -37.96 2.65 -25.57
CA ARG A 401 -38.85 2.37 -26.68
C ARG A 401 -38.84 3.59 -27.60
N ASN A 402 -38.16 3.50 -28.73
CA ASN A 402 -38.50 4.30 -29.89
C ASN A 402 -39.06 3.37 -30.96
N HIS A 403 -40.38 3.39 -31.08
CA HIS A 403 -41.12 2.88 -32.21
C HIS A 403 -41.53 4.05 -33.10
N TYR A 404 -41.14 3.96 -34.39
CA TYR A 404 -41.70 4.58 -35.61
C TYR A 404 -41.73 6.13 -35.69
N PHE A 405 -41.44 6.80 -36.81
CA PHE A 405 -41.84 6.60 -38.21
C PHE A 405 -40.86 7.35 -39.14
N GLY A 406 -40.79 6.91 -40.40
CA GLY A 406 -40.40 7.76 -41.55
C GLY A 406 -39.15 7.31 -42.28
#